data_AF-A0AAF0U8C2-F1
#
_entry.id   AF-A0AAF0U8C2-F1
#
_cell.length_a   1.000
_cell.length_b   1.000
_cell.length_c   1.000
_cell.angle_alpha   90.00
_cell.angle_beta   90.00
_cell.angle_gamma   90.00
#
_symmetry.space_group_name_H-M   'P 1'
#
loop_
_entity.id
_entity.type
_entity.pdbx_description
1 polymer ?
#
loop_
_entity_poly.entity_id
_entity_poly.type
_entity_poly.pdbx_seq_one_letter_code
_entity_poly.pdbx_strand_id
1 'polypeptide(L)'
;MKWAMRLRVAFYLSQALDYCSSKGRVTPESVVYIFGTMLLDLLSGKHIPPSHALDLIRGKNFLMLMNSCLEGHFSNDDGSELVQLATRCLQYEARERPNAKSLVTSLMSLQKETEV
;
A
#
# COMPACT_ATOMS: atom_id res chain seq x y z
N MET A 1 2.05 -15.14 7.37
CA MET A 1 2.18 -13.76 7.92
C MET A 1 3.07 -13.76 9.17
N LYS A 2 4.35 -13.38 9.05
CA LYS A 2 5.29 -13.27 10.21
C LYS A 2 4.82 -12.15 11.17
N TRP A 3 5.01 -12.30 12.48
CA TRP A 3 4.62 -11.33 13.53
C TRP A 3 5.03 -9.88 13.23
N ALA A 4 6.22 -9.69 12.66
CA ALA A 4 6.75 -8.40 12.24
C ALA A 4 5.85 -7.64 11.25
N MET A 5 5.18 -8.33 10.31
CA MET A 5 4.25 -7.69 9.37
C MET A 5 2.99 -7.18 10.07
N ARG A 6 2.49 -7.93 11.06
CA ARG A 6 1.30 -7.54 11.83
C ARG A 6 1.56 -6.28 12.66
N LEU A 7 2.72 -6.22 13.34
CA LEU A 7 3.14 -5.04 14.09
C LEU A 7 3.31 -3.81 13.18
N ARG A 8 3.84 -3.99 11.97
CA ARG A 8 3.94 -2.90 11.00
C ARG A 8 2.59 -2.35 10.62
N VAL A 9 1.63 -3.20 10.24
CA VAL A 9 0.26 -2.76 9.92
C VAL A 9 -0.35 -1.96 11.09
N ALA A 10 -0.23 -2.45 12.31
CA ALA A 10 -0.74 -1.77 13.50
C ALA A 10 -0.10 -0.38 13.72
N PHE A 11 1.22 -0.27 13.55
CA PHE A 11 1.94 1.00 13.64
C PHE A 11 1.52 2.01 12.55
N TYR A 12 1.22 1.56 11.33
CA TYR A 12 0.74 2.48 10.29
C TYR A 12 -0.69 2.92 10.52
N LEU A 13 -1.56 2.05 11.01
CA LEU A 13 -2.91 2.45 11.41
C LEU A 13 -2.85 3.52 12.50
N SER A 14 -1.91 3.43 13.45
CA SER A 14 -1.74 4.47 14.46
C SER A 14 -1.19 5.79 13.89
N GLN A 15 -0.22 5.76 12.97
CA GLN A 15 0.25 6.97 12.28
C GLN A 15 -0.83 7.61 11.41
N ALA A 16 -1.63 6.80 10.72
CA ALA A 16 -2.76 7.28 9.93
C ALA A 16 -3.78 7.99 10.80
N LEU A 17 -4.11 7.40 11.96
CA LEU A 17 -4.99 7.99 12.96
C LEU A 17 -4.42 9.30 13.53
N ASP A 18 -3.13 9.36 13.85
CA ASP A 18 -2.47 10.57 14.36
C ASP A 18 -2.41 11.70 13.32
N TYR A 19 -2.09 11.38 12.07
CA TYR A 19 -2.14 12.34 10.95
C TYR A 19 -3.56 12.88 10.74
N CYS A 20 -4.55 11.99 10.78
CA CYS A 20 -5.97 12.32 10.70
C CYS A 20 -6.42 13.25 11.84
N SER A 21 -6.01 12.96 13.07
CA SER A 21 -6.30 13.76 14.27
C SER A 21 -5.63 15.13 14.25
N SER A 22 -4.34 15.20 13.90
CA SER A 22 -3.54 16.42 13.98
C SER A 22 -3.88 17.47 12.92
N LYS A 23 -4.35 17.04 11.74
CA LYS A 23 -4.69 17.95 10.62
C LYS A 23 -6.14 18.43 10.64
N GLY A 24 -6.99 17.90 11.53
CA GLY A 24 -8.40 18.30 11.68
C GLY A 24 -9.28 18.11 10.43
N ARG A 25 -8.78 17.39 9.41
CA ARG A 25 -9.47 17.11 8.15
C ARG A 25 -9.19 15.68 7.72
N VAL A 26 -10.00 14.76 8.24
CA VAL A 26 -10.01 13.38 7.76
C VAL A 26 -10.86 13.33 6.51
N THR A 27 -10.19 13.26 5.36
CA THR A 27 -10.87 13.05 4.07
C THR A 27 -10.65 11.59 3.64
N PRO A 28 -11.66 10.93 3.03
CA PRO A 28 -11.47 9.59 2.48
C PRO A 28 -10.21 9.48 1.61
N GLU A 29 -9.92 10.51 0.82
CA GLU A 29 -8.80 10.57 -0.09
C GLU A 29 -7.44 10.63 0.63
N SER A 30 -7.38 11.29 1.80
CA SER A 30 -6.17 11.27 2.64
C SER A 30 -5.91 9.90 3.26
N VAL A 31 -6.97 9.19 3.66
CA VAL A 31 -6.85 7.83 4.18
C VAL A 31 -6.36 6.87 3.10
N VAL A 32 -6.90 7.01 1.88
CA VAL A 32 -6.47 6.23 0.71
C VAL A 32 -4.98 6.47 0.39
N TYR A 33 -4.52 7.72 0.46
CA TYR A 33 -3.12 8.04 0.22
C TYR A 33 -2.18 7.36 1.22
N ILE A 34 -2.50 7.43 2.51
CA ILE A 34 -1.71 6.77 3.56
C ILE A 34 -1.77 5.25 3.39
N PHE A 35 -2.92 4.70 3.01
CA PHE A 35 -3.06 3.28 2.69
C PHE A 35 -2.12 2.85 1.54
N GLY A 36 -1.96 3.67 0.50
CA GLY A 36 -1.02 3.42 -0.59
C GLY A 36 0.44 3.29 -0.13
N THR A 37 0.87 4.13 0.82
CA THR A 37 2.22 4.00 1.40
C THR A 37 2.38 2.69 2.19
N MET A 38 1.34 2.29 2.92
CA MET A 38 1.34 1.02 3.65
C MET A 38 1.46 -0.19 2.70
N LEU A 39 0.81 -0.16 1.54
CA LEU A 39 0.94 -1.22 0.52
C LEU A 39 2.39 -1.35 0.02
N LEU A 40 3.06 -0.25 -0.31
CA LEU A 40 4.47 -0.28 -0.73
C LEU A 40 5.40 -0.79 0.38
N ASP A 41 5.09 -0.47 1.63
CA ASP A 41 5.87 -0.91 2.79
C ASP A 41 5.71 -2.41 3.05
N LEU A 42 4.51 -2.93 2.83
CA LEU A 42 4.24 -4.37 2.87
C LEU A 42 5.02 -5.10 1.78
N LEU A 43 4.99 -4.58 0.55
CA LEU A 43 5.67 -5.14 -0.61
C LEU A 43 7.20 -5.08 -0.50
N SER A 44 7.74 -3.95 -0.03
CA SER A 44 9.19 -3.75 0.08
C SER A 44 9.81 -4.27 1.36
N GLY A 45 8.99 -4.50 2.39
CA GLY A 45 9.50 -4.76 3.72
C GLY A 45 10.40 -3.65 4.26
N LYS A 46 10.34 -2.44 3.71
CA LYS A 46 11.05 -1.24 4.19
C LYS A 46 10.03 -0.18 4.59
N HIS A 47 10.40 0.71 5.51
CA HIS A 47 9.59 1.88 5.82
C HIS A 47 9.85 2.92 4.74
N ILE A 48 8.85 3.24 3.92
CA ILE A 48 8.93 4.23 2.85
C ILE A 48 8.14 5.45 3.29
N PRO A 49 8.81 6.58 3.60
CA PRO A 49 8.13 7.82 3.87
C PRO A 49 7.24 8.23 2.68
N PRO A 50 6.06 8.84 2.90
CA PRO A 50 5.16 9.23 1.82
C PRO A 50 5.83 10.12 0.75
N SER A 51 6.79 10.95 1.14
CA SER A 51 7.59 11.78 0.23
C SER A 51 8.44 10.97 -0.74
N HIS A 52 8.91 9.79 -0.35
CA HIS A 52 9.76 8.91 -1.16
C HIS A 52 8.98 7.84 -1.93
N ALA A 53 7.69 7.64 -1.61
CA ALA A 53 6.85 6.63 -2.23
C ALA A 53 6.71 6.82 -3.75
N LEU A 54 6.54 8.07 -4.20
CA LEU A 54 6.41 8.42 -5.62
C LEU A 54 7.73 8.23 -6.39
N ASP A 55 8.86 8.55 -5.78
CA ASP A 55 10.19 8.35 -6.39
C ASP A 55 10.52 6.87 -6.57
N LEU A 56 10.08 6.04 -5.62
CA LEU A 56 10.22 4.59 -5.68
C LEU A 56 9.36 3.96 -6.77
N ILE A 57 8.14 4.46 -6.99
CA ILE A 57 7.25 4.00 -8.06
C ILE A 57 7.78 4.42 -9.44
N ARG A 58 8.27 5.67 -9.58
CA ARG A 58 8.70 6.22 -10.88
C ARG A 58 10.08 5.75 -11.33
N GLY A 59 10.97 5.43 -10.39
CA GLY A 59 12.39 5.18 -10.68
C GLY A 59 12.84 3.73 -10.72
N LYS A 60 11.98 2.75 -10.37
CA LYS A 60 12.42 1.35 -10.22
C LYS A 60 11.52 0.34 -10.92
N ASN A 61 12.16 -0.70 -11.46
CA ASN A 61 11.50 -1.91 -11.91
C ASN A 61 10.83 -2.59 -10.70
N PHE A 62 9.55 -2.93 -10.83
CA PHE A 62 8.72 -3.56 -9.78
C PHE A 62 9.44 -4.72 -9.05
N LEU A 63 10.17 -5.56 -9.80
CA LEU A 63 10.94 -6.68 -9.23
C LEU A 63 11.95 -6.26 -8.15
N MET A 64 12.52 -5.05 -8.22
CA MET A 64 13.48 -4.55 -7.22
C MET A 64 12.81 -4.00 -5.96
N LEU A 65 11.50 -3.71 -6.02
CA LEU A 65 10.72 -3.25 -4.88
C LEU A 65 10.28 -4.41 -4.01
N MET A 66 10.09 -5.61 -4.58
CA MET A 66 9.61 -6.77 -3.82
C MET A 66 10.68 -7.29 -2.86
N ASN A 67 10.31 -7.45 -1.60
CA ASN A 67 11.18 -8.04 -0.58
C ASN A 67 11.44 -9.52 -0.89
N SER A 68 12.68 -9.97 -0.79
CA SER A 68 13.07 -11.39 -0.84
C SER A 68 12.31 -12.27 0.18
N CYS A 69 11.73 -11.68 1.23
CA CYS A 69 10.85 -12.38 2.18
C CYS A 69 9.44 -12.70 1.67
N LEU A 70 9.02 -12.13 0.54
CA LEU A 70 7.73 -12.40 -0.12
C LEU A 70 7.92 -13.30 -1.35
N GLU A 71 9.16 -13.63 -1.70
CA GLU A 71 9.53 -14.47 -2.83
C GLU A 71 8.94 -15.87 -2.64
N GLY A 72 8.05 -16.29 -3.55
CA GLY A 72 7.33 -17.57 -3.48
C GLY A 72 6.03 -17.56 -2.65
N HIS A 73 5.62 -16.41 -2.07
CA HIS A 73 4.35 -16.29 -1.34
C HIS A 73 3.21 -15.66 -2.16
N PHE A 74 3.52 -15.07 -3.32
CA PHE A 74 2.57 -14.43 -4.24
C PHE A 74 3.03 -14.69 -5.68
N SER A 75 2.11 -14.72 -6.64
CA SER A 75 2.52 -14.73 -8.04
C SER A 75 3.12 -13.37 -8.42
N ASN A 76 3.95 -13.33 -9.47
CA ASN A 76 4.48 -12.06 -9.99
C ASN A 76 3.34 -11.14 -10.47
N ASP A 77 2.22 -11.72 -10.92
CA ASP A 77 1.05 -10.98 -11.39
C ASP A 77 0.32 -10.31 -10.22
N ASP A 78 0.08 -11.02 -9.12
CA ASP A 78 -0.53 -10.44 -7.90
C ASP A 78 0.31 -9.30 -7.33
N GLY A 79 1.64 -9.48 -7.34
CA GLY A 79 2.57 -8.46 -6.89
C GLY A 79 2.51 -7.20 -7.75
N SER A 80 2.45 -7.37 -9.07
CA SER A 80 2.30 -6.27 -10.03
C SER A 80 0.99 -5.52 -9.82
N GLU A 81 -0.13 -6.24 -9.67
CA GLU A 81 -1.44 -5.65 -9.40
C GLU A 81 -1.47 -4.88 -8.08
N LEU A 82 -0.84 -5.41 -7.03
CA LEU A 82 -0.76 -4.72 -5.74
C LEU A 82 0.07 -3.42 -5.82
N VAL A 83 1.12 -3.39 -6.64
CA VAL A 83 1.89 -2.16 -6.91
C VAL A 83 1.12 -1.16 -7.76
N GLN A 84 0.36 -1.62 -8.75
CA GLN A 84 -0.53 -0.74 -9.51
C GLN A 84 -1.59 -0.12 -8.59
N LEU A 85 -2.15 -0.90 -7.66
CA LEU A 85 -3.10 -0.40 -6.68
C LEU A 85 -2.45 0.63 -5.74
N ALA A 86 -1.26 0.35 -5.22
CA ALA A 86 -0.50 1.30 -4.39
C ALA A 86 -0.21 2.60 -5.15
N THR A 87 0.17 2.51 -6.43
CA THR A 87 0.43 3.66 -7.29
C THR A 87 -0.82 4.53 -7.47
N ARG A 88 -1.98 3.93 -7.71
CA ARG A 88 -3.25 4.67 -7.81
C ARG A 88 -3.64 5.35 -6.49
N CYS A 89 -3.37 4.72 -5.35
CA CYS A 89 -3.60 5.33 -4.04
C CYS A 89 -2.73 6.56 -3.80
N LEU A 90 -1.51 6.56 -4.34
CA LEU A 90 -0.50 7.60 -4.14
C LEU A 90 -0.58 8.75 -5.13
N GLN A 91 -1.64 8.81 -5.96
CA GLN A 91 -1.82 9.92 -6.89
C GLN A 91 -1.82 11.27 -6.17
N TYR A 92 -1.14 12.24 -6.79
CA TYR A 92 -1.03 13.60 -6.25
C TYR A 92 -2.41 14.24 -6.14
N GLU A 93 -3.21 14.17 -7.21
CA GLU A 93 -4.57 14.66 -7.25
C GLU A 93 -5.51 13.73 -6.49
N ALA A 94 -6.18 14.25 -5.45
CA ALA A 94 -7.08 13.48 -4.60
C ALA A 94 -8.23 12.79 -5.37
N ARG A 95 -8.72 13.43 -6.44
CA ARG A 95 -9.79 12.92 -7.32
C ARG A 95 -9.38 11.71 -8.17
N GLU A 96 -8.08 11.52 -8.38
CA GLU A 96 -7.55 10.39 -9.16
C GLU A 96 -7.34 9.14 -8.30
N ARG A 97 -7.46 9.29 -6.97
CA ARG A 97 -7.33 8.18 -6.02
C ARG A 97 -8.60 7.31 -6.06
N PRO A 98 -8.46 5.98 -5.90
CA PRO A 98 -9.61 5.11 -5.81
C PRO A 98 -10.42 5.41 -4.54
N ASN A 99 -11.74 5.23 -4.61
CA ASN A 99 -12.56 5.26 -3.40
C ASN A 99 -12.40 3.96 -2.59
N ALA A 100 -12.77 4.01 -1.31
CA ALA A 100 -12.63 2.87 -0.39
C ALA A 100 -13.34 1.60 -0.90
N LYS A 101 -14.49 1.72 -1.58
CA LYS A 101 -15.22 0.58 -2.12
C LYS A 101 -14.42 -0.12 -3.23
N SER A 102 -13.83 0.65 -4.14
CA SER A 102 -12.98 0.14 -5.22
C SER A 102 -11.70 -0.53 -4.67
N LEU A 103 -11.13 0.01 -3.59
CA LEU A 103 -10.00 -0.59 -2.90
C LEU A 103 -10.34 -1.97 -2.33
N VAL A 104 -11.46 -2.08 -1.62
CA VAL A 104 -11.92 -3.34 -1.04
C VAL A 104 -12.16 -4.38 -2.15
N THR A 105 -12.82 -4.00 -3.25
CA THR A 105 -13.03 -4.91 -4.38
C THR A 105 -11.71 -5.39 -5.00
N SER A 106 -10.74 -4.48 -5.20
CA SER A 106 -9.44 -4.83 -5.79
C SER A 106 -8.67 -5.82 -4.90
N LEU A 107 -8.68 -5.58 -3.58
CA LEU A 107 -8.00 -6.47 -2.62
C LEU A 107 -8.72 -7.80 -2.43
N MET A 108 -10.05 -7.84 -2.53
CA MET A 108 -10.81 -9.10 -2.49
C MET A 108 -10.48 -10.01 -3.66
N SER A 109 -10.26 -9.47 -4.86
CA SER A 109 -9.84 -10.26 -6.02
C SER A 109 -8.48 -10.91 -5.78
N LEU A 110 -7.50 -10.11 -5.35
CA LEU A 110 -6.14 -10.60 -5.03
C LEU A 110 -6.14 -11.63 -3.89
N GLN A 111 -7.02 -11.47 -2.90
CA GLN A 111 -7.13 -12.43 -1.80
C GLN A 111 -7.66 -13.80 -2.27
N LYS A 112 -8.65 -13.84 -3.16
CA LYS A 112 -9.25 -15.10 -3.66
C LYS A 112 -8.27 -15.91 -4.51
N GLU A 113 -7.38 -15.25 -5.23
CA GLU A 113 -6.34 -15.89 -6.04
C GLU A 113 -5.21 -16.47 -5.16
N THR A 114 -5.14 -16.09 -3.89
CA THR A 114 -4.14 -16.59 -2.92
C THR A 114 -4.59 -17.83 -2.14
N GLU A 115 -5.88 -18.21 -2.16
CA GLU A 115 -6.43 -19.37 -1.42
C GLU A 115 -6.37 -20.71 -2.20
N VAL A 116 -5.29 -20.95 -2.96
CA VAL A 116 -5.05 -22.24 -3.65
C VAL A 116 -4.10 -23.14 -2.86
#